data_AF-E8QYW4-F1
#
_entry.id   AF-E8QYW4-F1
#
_cell.length_a   1.000
_cell.length_b   1.000
_cell.length_c   1.000
_cell.angle_alpha   90.00
_cell.angle_beta   90.00
_cell.angle_gamma   90.00
#
_symmetry.space_group_name_H-M   'P 1'
#
loop_
_entity.id
_entity.type
_entity.pdbx_description
1 polymer ?
#
loop_
_entity_poly.entity_id
_entity_poly.type
_entity_poly.pdbx_seq_one_letter_code
_entity_poly.pdbx_strand_id
1 'polypeptide(L)'
;MSFYLNLNRHSFPVPSPRVRFPVILPAAGSSRRMGRPKLILPWRGTTILARVVEEFARGGAGPIVVVTPPRHHDEFEMMVQSVEVLNLSVHVQWVVPEEPLAEMKASIVMGLDALCSPANRSPAPVAFLLAPADSVGIRADLVRRVIQSFDPNQPERIVVPARRSDGRQGHPVLIPWPVAAAMRALPDGVGVNALFKEEALRRRLGMTAFPIELLWVDEEDFLSDLDTPDDYQRLLAHDSLIEQA
;
A
#
# COMPACT_ATOMS: atom_id res chain seq x y z
N MET A 1 -41.19 -39.42 -2.51
CA MET A 1 -39.88 -39.49 -1.83
C MET A 1 -38.84 -38.85 -2.74
N SER A 2 -38.64 -37.55 -2.63
CA SER A 2 -37.43 -36.87 -3.13
C SER A 2 -37.33 -35.51 -2.45
N PHE A 3 -36.46 -35.44 -1.44
CA PHE A 3 -36.04 -34.22 -0.77
C PHE A 3 -34.98 -33.56 -1.68
N TYR A 4 -35.24 -32.37 -2.19
CA TYR A 4 -34.18 -31.52 -2.74
C TYR A 4 -33.69 -30.56 -1.66
N LEU A 5 -32.44 -30.76 -1.27
CA LEU A 5 -31.65 -29.91 -0.39
C LEU A 5 -31.59 -28.48 -0.93
N ASN A 6 -32.04 -27.54 -0.11
CA ASN A 6 -31.83 -26.11 -0.31
C ASN A 6 -30.46 -25.77 0.30
N LEU A 7 -29.39 -25.88 -0.49
CA LEU A 7 -28.07 -25.40 -0.09
C LEU A 7 -27.99 -23.90 -0.34
N ASN A 8 -28.17 -23.12 0.73
CA ASN A 8 -27.84 -21.71 0.79
C ASN A 8 -26.36 -21.51 0.41
N ARG A 9 -26.10 -21.22 -0.86
CA ARG A 9 -24.88 -20.54 -1.26
C ARG A 9 -25.04 -19.09 -0.85
N HIS A 10 -24.45 -18.72 0.28
CA HIS A 10 -24.19 -17.33 0.61
C HIS A 10 -23.21 -16.77 -0.42
N SER A 11 -23.76 -16.29 -1.54
CA SER A 11 -23.05 -15.48 -2.51
C SER A 11 -22.74 -14.16 -1.85
N PHE A 12 -21.52 -14.00 -1.34
CA PHE A 12 -21.04 -12.70 -0.89
C PHE A 12 -21.00 -11.76 -2.11
N PRO A 13 -21.50 -10.52 -1.98
CA PRO A 13 -21.49 -9.58 -3.07
C PRO A 13 -20.04 -9.27 -3.45
N VAL A 14 -19.67 -9.64 -4.68
CA VAL A 14 -18.45 -9.13 -5.31
C VAL A 14 -18.59 -7.60 -5.36
N PRO A 15 -17.61 -6.82 -4.85
CA PRO A 15 -17.67 -5.37 -4.92
C PRO A 15 -17.97 -4.92 -6.35
N SER A 16 -19.03 -4.14 -6.50
CA SER A 16 -19.48 -3.61 -7.79
C SER A 16 -18.36 -2.76 -8.45
N PRO A 17 -18.37 -2.59 -9.79
CA PRO A 17 -17.30 -1.89 -10.54
C PRO A 17 -17.10 -0.38 -10.23
N ARG A 18 -17.55 0.13 -9.07
CA ARG A 18 -17.59 1.55 -8.72
C ARG A 18 -16.80 1.95 -7.46
N VAL A 19 -16.35 1.01 -6.63
CA VAL A 19 -15.49 1.35 -5.47
C VAL A 19 -14.03 1.24 -5.89
N ARG A 20 -13.35 2.39 -5.87
CA ARG A 20 -11.90 2.48 -6.11
C ARG A 20 -11.19 2.49 -4.77
N PHE A 21 -10.06 1.78 -4.69
CA PHE A 21 -9.17 1.77 -3.54
C PHE A 21 -7.86 2.43 -3.95
N PRO A 22 -7.70 3.74 -3.71
CA PRO A 22 -6.46 4.42 -4.03
C PRO A 22 -5.31 3.89 -3.19
N VAL A 23 -4.10 4.02 -3.70
CA VAL A 23 -2.87 3.65 -2.98
C VAL A 23 -2.05 4.90 -2.75
N ILE A 24 -1.47 5.03 -1.56
CA ILE A 24 -0.40 6.00 -1.31
C ILE A 24 0.90 5.22 -1.11
N LEU A 25 1.89 5.54 -1.95
CA LEU A 25 3.24 4.99 -1.91
C LEU A 25 4.25 6.10 -1.54
N PRO A 26 4.60 6.23 -0.25
CA PRO A 26 5.71 7.08 0.17
C PRO A 26 7.03 6.57 -0.42
N ALA A 27 7.62 7.34 -1.33
CA ALA A 27 8.89 7.05 -2.00
C ALA A 27 9.98 8.09 -1.70
N ALA A 28 9.67 9.15 -0.94
CA ALA A 28 10.59 10.24 -0.60
C ALA A 28 11.62 9.90 0.51
N GLY A 29 11.72 8.63 0.91
CA GLY A 29 12.68 8.18 1.92
C GLY A 29 14.14 8.35 1.46
N SER A 30 14.99 8.89 2.34
CA SER A 30 16.34 9.36 1.97
C SER A 30 17.38 8.28 1.64
N SER A 31 17.03 6.98 1.61
CA SER A 31 17.90 5.85 1.21
C SER A 31 19.34 5.89 1.75
N ARG A 32 19.57 6.56 2.89
CA ARG A 32 20.92 6.94 3.37
C ARG A 32 21.83 5.74 3.59
N ARG A 33 21.29 4.65 4.12
CA ARG A 33 22.00 3.39 4.38
C ARG A 33 22.35 2.62 3.09
N MET A 34 21.63 2.87 1.99
CA MET A 34 21.84 2.21 0.71
C MET A 34 22.92 2.87 -0.16
N GLY A 35 23.28 4.12 0.10
CA GLY A 35 24.26 4.88 -0.69
C GLY A 35 23.82 5.25 -2.12
N ARG A 36 22.71 4.69 -2.59
CA ARG A 36 22.05 4.97 -3.88
C ARG A 36 20.52 4.93 -3.71
N PRO A 37 19.74 5.56 -4.61
CA PRO A 37 18.29 5.49 -4.54
C PRO A 37 17.85 4.01 -4.69
N LYS A 38 17.27 3.43 -3.65
CA LYS A 38 16.94 2.00 -3.65
C LYS A 38 15.83 1.63 -4.64
N LEU A 39 14.92 2.58 -4.87
CA LEU A 39 13.71 2.36 -5.66
C LEU A 39 13.95 2.23 -7.18
N ILE A 40 15.10 2.71 -7.69
CA ILE A 40 15.52 2.54 -9.09
C ILE A 40 16.30 1.25 -9.34
N LEU A 41 16.55 0.43 -8.30
CA LEU A 41 17.35 -0.77 -8.46
C LEU A 41 16.65 -1.78 -9.36
N PRO A 42 17.39 -2.48 -10.25
CA PRO A 42 16.82 -3.50 -11.12
C PRO A 42 16.20 -4.66 -10.33
N TRP A 43 14.99 -5.07 -10.68
CA TRP A 43 14.35 -6.24 -10.11
C TRP A 43 13.28 -6.78 -11.06
N ARG A 44 13.26 -8.10 -11.30
CA ARG A 44 12.31 -8.79 -12.20
C ARG A 44 12.16 -8.15 -13.59
N GLY A 45 13.29 -7.80 -14.21
CA GLY A 45 13.30 -7.17 -15.55
C GLY A 45 12.84 -5.71 -15.59
N THR A 46 12.58 -5.09 -14.43
CA THR A 46 12.24 -3.67 -14.30
C THR A 46 12.96 -3.04 -13.09
N THR A 47 12.40 -2.02 -12.44
CA THR A 47 12.86 -1.41 -11.19
C THR A 47 11.95 -1.80 -10.03
N ILE A 48 12.45 -1.67 -8.81
CA ILE A 48 11.68 -1.93 -7.58
C ILE A 48 10.38 -1.11 -7.54
N LEU A 49 10.45 0.20 -7.74
CA LEU A 49 9.26 1.06 -7.70
C LEU A 49 8.23 0.62 -8.74
N ALA A 50 8.68 0.41 -9.98
CA ALA A 50 7.78 0.06 -11.05
C ALA A 50 7.15 -1.32 -10.86
N ARG A 51 7.88 -2.27 -10.26
CA ARG A 51 7.31 -3.56 -9.87
C ARG A 51 6.26 -3.43 -8.77
N VAL A 52 6.53 -2.64 -7.73
CA VAL A 52 5.55 -2.42 -6.65
C VAL A 52 4.27 -1.77 -7.21
N VAL A 53 4.40 -0.74 -8.05
CA VAL A 53 3.26 -0.11 -8.74
C VAL A 53 2.48 -1.13 -9.58
N GLU A 54 3.16 -1.99 -10.31
CA GLU A 54 2.55 -3.05 -11.10
C GLU A 54 1.75 -4.05 -10.24
N GLU A 55 2.29 -4.50 -9.11
CA GLU A 55 1.61 -5.44 -8.21
C GLU A 55 0.33 -4.83 -7.61
N PHE A 56 0.35 -3.54 -7.24
CA PHE A 56 -0.86 -2.84 -6.82
C PHE A 56 -1.90 -2.74 -7.93
N ALA A 57 -1.48 -2.38 -9.14
CA ALA A 57 -2.36 -2.26 -10.30
C ALA A 57 -3.02 -3.61 -10.64
N ARG A 58 -2.23 -4.69 -10.69
CA ARG A 58 -2.72 -6.07 -10.92
C ARG A 58 -3.63 -6.57 -9.80
N GLY A 59 -3.42 -6.09 -8.57
CA GLY A 59 -4.27 -6.34 -7.42
C GLY A 59 -5.64 -5.65 -7.48
N GLY A 60 -5.85 -4.73 -8.43
CA GLY A 60 -7.10 -3.97 -8.60
C GLY A 60 -7.13 -2.65 -7.82
N ALA A 61 -5.99 -2.20 -7.28
CA ALA A 61 -5.89 -0.91 -6.62
C ALA A 61 -5.73 0.23 -7.64
N GLY A 62 -6.24 1.41 -7.31
CA GLY A 62 -6.11 2.58 -8.17
C GLY A 62 -7.09 3.71 -7.82
N PRO A 63 -6.73 4.99 -8.05
CA PRO A 63 -5.45 5.48 -8.57
C PRO A 63 -4.28 5.23 -7.61
N ILE A 64 -3.05 5.24 -8.14
CA ILE A 64 -1.82 5.04 -7.35
C ILE A 64 -1.13 6.40 -7.22
N VAL A 65 -1.00 6.90 -6.00
CA VAL A 65 -0.28 8.14 -5.69
C VAL A 65 1.13 7.79 -5.24
N VAL A 66 2.13 8.26 -5.97
CA VAL A 66 3.55 8.05 -5.65
C VAL A 66 4.15 9.38 -5.23
N VAL A 67 4.70 9.41 -4.01
CA VAL A 67 5.30 10.64 -3.45
C VAL A 67 6.82 10.53 -3.47
N THR A 68 7.47 11.14 -4.46
CA THR A 68 8.91 11.00 -4.74
C THR A 68 9.72 12.17 -4.18
N PRO A 69 11.03 12.00 -3.91
CA PRO A 69 11.90 13.13 -3.60
C PRO A 69 12.18 13.95 -4.88
N PRO A 70 12.45 15.27 -4.78
CA PRO A 70 12.62 16.14 -5.96
C PRO A 70 13.79 15.70 -6.85
N ARG A 71 14.93 15.34 -6.22
CA ARG A 71 16.21 15.05 -6.90
C ARG A 71 16.19 13.85 -7.84
N HIS A 72 15.18 12.97 -7.75
CA HIS A 72 15.11 11.71 -8.52
C HIS A 72 13.74 11.51 -9.18
N HIS A 73 12.91 12.56 -9.22
CA HIS A 73 11.54 12.46 -9.72
C HIS A 73 11.49 11.97 -11.18
N ASP A 74 12.22 12.64 -12.09
CA ASP A 74 12.19 12.32 -13.52
C ASP A 74 12.64 10.88 -13.80
N GLU A 75 13.66 10.40 -13.06
CA GLU A 75 14.13 9.01 -13.15
C GLU A 75 13.03 8.02 -12.70
N PHE A 76 12.35 8.31 -11.59
CA PHE A 76 11.26 7.47 -11.11
C PHE A 76 10.07 7.46 -12.07
N GLU A 77 9.68 8.61 -12.58
CA GLU A 77 8.58 8.73 -13.51
C GLU A 77 8.87 7.97 -14.81
N MET A 78 10.04 8.19 -15.41
CA MET A 78 10.44 7.50 -16.63
C MET A 78 10.44 5.97 -16.48
N MET A 79 10.87 5.44 -15.33
CA MET A 79 10.94 3.99 -15.10
C MET A 79 9.57 3.35 -14.85
N VAL A 80 8.63 4.08 -14.25
CA VAL A 80 7.25 3.58 -14.09
C VAL A 80 6.47 3.73 -15.39
N GLN A 81 6.71 4.79 -16.15
CA GLN A 81 6.16 4.96 -17.50
C GLN A 81 6.67 3.88 -18.46
N SER A 82 7.95 3.50 -18.38
CA SER A 82 8.54 2.46 -19.24
C SER A 82 8.06 1.04 -18.93
N VAL A 83 7.59 0.79 -17.69
CA VAL A 83 6.88 -0.46 -17.37
C VAL A 83 5.56 -0.57 -18.08
N GLU A 84 5.06 0.54 -18.62
CA GLU A 84 3.88 0.62 -19.46
C GLU A 84 2.88 -0.48 -19.06
N VAL A 85 2.22 -0.19 -17.94
CA VAL A 85 0.96 -0.68 -17.37
C VAL A 85 -0.18 -0.68 -18.44
N LEU A 86 0.17 -0.80 -19.72
CA LEU A 86 -0.54 -0.62 -20.99
C LEU A 86 -1.86 -1.33 -21.06
N ASN A 87 -2.05 -2.39 -20.28
CA ASN A 87 -3.29 -3.16 -20.27
C ASN A 87 -4.08 -3.04 -18.95
N LEU A 88 -3.56 -2.38 -17.92
CA LEU A 88 -4.22 -2.33 -16.61
C LEU A 88 -5.04 -1.05 -16.38
N SER A 89 -4.95 -0.03 -17.26
CA SER A 89 -5.76 1.19 -17.18
C SER A 89 -5.73 1.87 -15.79
N VAL A 90 -4.59 1.80 -15.10
CA VAL A 90 -4.39 2.42 -13.78
C VAL A 90 -3.73 3.79 -13.95
N HIS A 91 -4.33 4.80 -13.32
CA HIS A 91 -3.76 6.14 -13.25
C HIS A 91 -2.72 6.20 -12.13
N VAL A 92 -1.49 6.60 -12.47
CA VAL A 92 -0.44 6.95 -11.51
C VAL A 92 -0.39 8.47 -11.39
N GLN A 93 -0.56 8.97 -10.17
CA GLN A 93 -0.44 10.39 -9.84
C GLN A 93 0.87 10.63 -9.10
N TRP A 94 1.72 11.47 -9.66
CA TRP A 94 2.99 11.84 -9.04
C TRP A 94 2.81 13.06 -8.13
N VAL A 95 3.46 13.01 -6.97
CA VAL A 95 3.53 14.11 -6.04
C VAL A 95 4.99 14.36 -5.69
N VAL A 96 5.44 15.58 -5.95
CA VAL A 96 6.81 16.00 -5.71
C VAL A 96 6.76 17.17 -4.73
N PRO A 97 7.36 17.06 -3.54
CA PRO A 97 7.48 18.20 -2.63
C PRO A 97 8.43 19.23 -3.24
N GLU A 98 8.32 20.49 -2.83
CA GLU A 98 9.30 21.51 -3.23
C GLU A 98 10.67 21.24 -2.60
N GLU A 99 10.67 20.78 -1.34
CA GLU A 99 11.86 20.49 -0.55
C GLU A 99 11.90 19.03 -0.06
N PRO A 100 13.08 18.46 0.21
CA PRO A 100 13.19 17.12 0.77
C PRO A 100 12.43 16.97 2.09
N LEU A 101 11.58 15.94 2.16
CA LEU A 101 10.78 15.67 3.36
C LEU A 101 11.62 15.01 4.45
N ALA A 102 11.53 15.56 5.66
CA ALA A 102 12.26 15.02 6.82
C ALA A 102 11.64 13.72 7.37
N GLU A 103 10.32 13.57 7.24
CA GLU A 103 9.55 12.46 7.82
C GLU A 103 8.66 11.79 6.77
N MET A 104 8.54 10.46 6.86
CA MET A 104 7.61 9.69 6.03
C MET A 104 6.15 10.13 6.22
N LYS A 105 5.79 10.60 7.42
CA LYS A 105 4.46 11.19 7.71
C LYS A 105 4.10 12.29 6.72
N ALA A 106 5.04 13.19 6.42
CA ALA A 106 4.82 14.29 5.49
C ALA A 106 4.51 13.78 4.06
N SER A 107 5.19 12.72 3.62
CA SER A 107 4.90 12.09 2.33
C SER A 107 3.49 11.49 2.29
N ILE A 108 3.05 10.85 3.38
CA ILE A 108 1.71 10.29 3.47
C ILE A 108 0.65 11.40 3.40
N VAL A 109 0.85 12.50 4.14
CA VAL A 109 -0.06 13.65 4.13
C VAL A 109 -0.16 14.26 2.74
N MET A 110 0.96 14.47 2.04
CA MET A 110 0.93 14.95 0.66
C MET A 110 0.19 13.98 -0.28
N GLY A 111 0.34 12.68 -0.08
CA GLY A 111 -0.43 11.68 -0.82
C GLY A 111 -1.94 11.77 -0.56
N LEU A 112 -2.34 11.99 0.70
CA LEU A 112 -3.74 12.19 1.08
C LEU A 112 -4.31 13.47 0.47
N ASP A 113 -3.53 14.55 0.42
CA ASP A 113 -3.96 15.83 -0.16
C ASP A 113 -4.10 15.73 -1.69
N ALA A 114 -3.23 14.96 -2.35
CA ALA A 114 -3.35 14.65 -3.76
C ALA A 114 -4.66 13.90 -4.08
N LEU A 115 -5.06 12.93 -3.24
CA LEU A 115 -6.35 12.23 -3.36
C LEU A 115 -7.57 13.17 -3.19
N CYS A 116 -7.42 14.26 -2.44
CA CYS A 116 -8.45 15.29 -2.30
C CYS A 116 -8.47 16.32 -3.45
N SER A 117 -7.45 16.33 -4.31
CA SER A 117 -7.31 17.36 -5.34
C SER A 117 -8.43 17.30 -6.39
N PRO A 118 -8.80 18.43 -7.03
CA PRO A 118 -9.82 18.45 -8.08
C PRO A 118 -9.53 17.53 -9.28
N ALA A 119 -8.27 17.11 -9.45
CA ALA A 119 -7.86 16.15 -10.47
C ALA A 119 -8.49 14.75 -10.27
N ASN A 120 -8.81 14.39 -9.02
CA ASN A 120 -9.52 13.17 -8.69
C ASN A 120 -11.04 13.42 -8.72
N ARG A 121 -11.71 12.94 -9.78
CA ARG A 121 -13.18 13.11 -9.92
C ARG A 121 -13.92 12.36 -8.80
N SER A 122 -14.80 13.08 -8.07
CA SER A 122 -15.92 12.66 -7.19
C SER A 122 -15.97 11.23 -6.61
N PRO A 123 -16.53 11.05 -5.40
CA PRO A 123 -16.26 11.72 -4.12
C PRO A 123 -14.96 11.19 -3.49
N ALA A 124 -14.64 11.64 -2.26
CA ALA A 124 -13.56 11.05 -1.48
C ALA A 124 -13.67 9.51 -1.40
N PRO A 125 -12.55 8.77 -1.41
CA PRO A 125 -12.60 7.32 -1.35
C PRO A 125 -13.21 6.85 -0.03
N VAL A 126 -13.75 5.64 0.00
CA VAL A 126 -14.25 5.02 1.25
C VAL A 126 -13.10 4.52 2.12
N ALA A 127 -12.04 4.05 1.48
CA ALA A 127 -10.81 3.56 2.09
C ALA A 127 -9.66 3.70 1.09
N PHE A 128 -8.43 3.65 1.58
CA PHE A 128 -7.21 3.67 0.78
C PHE A 128 -6.21 2.63 1.29
N LEU A 129 -5.28 2.24 0.44
CA LEU A 129 -4.16 1.39 0.78
C LEU A 129 -2.94 2.25 1.08
N LEU A 130 -2.16 1.85 2.07
CA LEU A 130 -0.89 2.47 2.42
C LEU A 130 0.22 1.41 2.49
N ALA A 131 1.29 1.66 1.74
CA ALA A 131 2.51 0.86 1.78
C ALA A 131 3.73 1.72 1.45
N PRO A 132 4.87 1.53 2.12
CA PRO A 132 6.15 2.02 1.64
C PRO A 132 6.43 1.55 0.20
N ALA A 133 7.03 2.41 -0.62
CA ALA A 133 7.33 2.07 -2.01
C ALA A 133 8.42 0.99 -2.19
N ASP A 134 9.11 0.63 -1.10
CA ASP A 134 10.19 -0.36 -1.02
C ASP A 134 9.75 -1.70 -0.40
N SER A 135 8.45 -1.90 -0.15
CA SER A 135 7.90 -3.16 0.34
C SER A 135 7.80 -4.19 -0.81
N VAL A 136 8.95 -4.75 -1.19
CA VAL A 136 9.14 -5.70 -2.30
C VAL A 136 8.42 -7.05 -2.13
N GLY A 137 7.85 -7.34 -0.96
CA GLY A 137 7.04 -8.54 -0.70
C GLY A 137 5.59 -8.45 -1.16
N ILE A 138 5.12 -7.26 -1.55
CA ILE A 138 3.73 -7.05 -1.92
C ILE A 138 3.45 -7.67 -3.29
N ARG A 139 2.56 -8.68 -3.31
CA ARG A 139 2.06 -9.32 -4.53
C ARG A 139 0.62 -8.91 -4.82
N ALA A 140 0.22 -8.95 -6.09
CA ALA A 140 -1.13 -8.64 -6.56
C ALA A 140 -2.22 -9.44 -5.83
N ASP A 141 -1.96 -10.71 -5.50
CA ASP A 141 -2.92 -11.55 -4.77
C ASP A 141 -3.09 -11.10 -3.32
N LEU A 142 -2.02 -10.64 -2.66
CA LEU A 142 -2.13 -10.00 -1.34
C LEU A 142 -2.96 -8.73 -1.42
N VAL A 143 -2.65 -7.85 -2.38
CA VAL A 143 -3.40 -6.59 -2.59
C VAL A 143 -4.88 -6.89 -2.80
N ARG A 144 -5.22 -7.87 -3.64
CA ARG A 144 -6.60 -8.27 -3.91
C ARG A 144 -7.32 -8.78 -2.66
N ARG A 145 -6.68 -9.65 -1.87
CA ARG A 145 -7.27 -10.14 -0.61
C ARG A 145 -7.52 -9.01 0.38
N VAL A 146 -6.56 -8.08 0.53
CA VAL A 146 -6.71 -6.90 1.39
C VAL A 146 -7.90 -6.04 0.94
N ILE A 147 -8.04 -5.78 -0.37
CA ILE A 147 -9.20 -5.06 -0.92
C ILE A 147 -10.51 -5.83 -0.65
N GLN A 148 -10.51 -7.15 -0.83
CA GLN A 148 -11.69 -8.00 -0.61
C GLN A 148 -12.11 -8.10 0.86
N SER A 149 -11.20 -7.81 1.80
CA SER A 149 -11.52 -7.70 3.23
C SER A 149 -12.28 -6.42 3.59
N PHE A 150 -12.44 -5.45 2.68
CA PHE A 150 -13.29 -4.30 2.92
C PHE A 150 -14.78 -4.73 3.00
N ASP A 151 -15.38 -4.53 4.17
CA ASP A 151 -16.81 -4.74 4.41
C ASP A 151 -17.55 -3.38 4.41
N PRO A 152 -18.43 -3.11 3.43
CA PRO A 152 -19.20 -1.86 3.40
C PRO A 152 -20.17 -1.71 4.58
N ASN A 153 -20.48 -2.78 5.32
CA ASN A 153 -21.28 -2.72 6.55
C ASN A 153 -20.44 -2.34 7.77
N GLN A 154 -19.11 -2.40 7.65
CA GLN A 154 -18.15 -2.06 8.70
C GLN A 154 -16.99 -1.25 8.09
N PRO A 155 -17.30 -0.10 7.46
CA PRO A 155 -16.34 0.68 6.69
C PRO A 155 -15.22 1.29 7.56
N GLU A 156 -15.36 1.26 8.88
CA GLU A 156 -14.39 1.74 9.87
C GLU A 156 -13.28 0.73 10.23
N ARG A 157 -13.34 -0.50 9.71
CA ARG A 157 -12.31 -1.53 9.93
C ARG A 157 -11.00 -1.20 9.21
N ILE A 158 -9.90 -1.24 9.94
CA ILE A 158 -8.54 -1.22 9.39
C ILE A 158 -8.11 -2.66 9.15
N VAL A 159 -7.67 -3.01 7.94
CA VAL A 159 -7.18 -4.35 7.62
C VAL A 159 -5.66 -4.33 7.52
N VAL A 160 -5.00 -5.16 8.32
CA VAL A 160 -3.53 -5.26 8.38
C VAL A 160 -3.12 -6.70 8.05
N PRO A 161 -2.34 -6.94 6.98
CA PRO A 161 -1.71 -8.23 6.76
C PRO A 161 -0.84 -8.61 7.95
N ALA A 162 -0.97 -9.86 8.41
CA ALA A 162 -0.18 -10.42 9.50
C ALA A 162 0.35 -11.79 9.11
N ARG A 163 1.64 -12.00 9.30
CA ARG A 163 2.31 -13.26 9.01
C ARG A 163 1.85 -14.35 9.97
N ARG A 164 1.49 -15.52 9.45
CA ARG A 164 0.89 -16.60 10.23
C ARG A 164 1.83 -17.17 11.30
N SER A 165 3.13 -17.23 11.04
CA SER A 165 4.10 -17.86 11.96
C SER A 165 4.33 -17.08 13.25
N ASP A 166 4.39 -15.75 13.18
CA ASP A 166 4.83 -14.91 14.30
C ASP A 166 3.97 -13.67 14.54
N GLY A 167 2.92 -13.46 13.74
CA GLY A 167 2.02 -12.32 13.86
C GLY A 167 2.64 -10.99 13.44
N ARG A 168 3.79 -11.01 12.76
CA ARG A 168 4.40 -9.77 12.26
C ARG A 168 3.43 -9.09 11.29
N GLN A 169 3.11 -7.83 11.58
CA GLN A 169 2.26 -6.99 10.73
C GLN A 169 3.04 -6.41 9.56
N GLY A 170 2.37 -6.23 8.42
CA GLY A 170 2.97 -5.79 7.17
C GLY A 170 2.06 -4.90 6.34
N HIS A 171 2.40 -4.80 5.05
CA HIS A 171 1.76 -3.95 4.06
C HIS A 171 1.20 -4.78 2.88
N PRO A 172 0.22 -4.25 2.12
CA PRO A 172 -0.44 -2.97 2.32
C PRO A 172 -1.46 -2.99 3.46
N VAL A 173 -1.60 -1.85 4.14
CA VAL A 173 -2.67 -1.66 5.13
C VAL A 173 -3.86 -1.00 4.44
N LEU A 174 -5.06 -1.55 4.60
CA LEU A 174 -6.30 -0.91 4.18
C LEU A 174 -6.83 -0.04 5.31
N ILE A 175 -7.03 1.24 4.99
CA ILE A 175 -7.33 2.28 5.96
C ILE A 175 -8.61 3.00 5.54
N PRO A 176 -9.64 3.05 6.40
CA PRO A 176 -10.83 3.85 6.17
C PRO A 176 -10.48 5.33 5.96
N TRP A 177 -11.13 5.98 5.00
CA TRP A 177 -10.84 7.38 4.69
C TRP A 177 -10.95 8.35 5.89
N PRO A 178 -11.89 8.20 6.84
CA PRO A 178 -11.94 9.04 8.03
C PRO A 178 -10.64 9.07 8.86
N VAL A 179 -9.80 8.02 8.78
CA VAL A 179 -8.49 7.96 9.46
C VAL A 179 -7.50 8.99 8.89
N ALA A 180 -7.71 9.46 7.65
CA ALA A 180 -6.86 10.47 7.03
C ALA A 180 -6.75 11.76 7.85
N ALA A 181 -7.81 12.15 8.57
CA ALA A 181 -7.79 13.32 9.45
C ALA A 181 -6.86 13.10 10.65
N ALA A 182 -6.91 11.91 11.25
CA ALA A 182 -6.03 11.55 12.36
C ALA A 182 -4.56 11.46 11.93
N MET A 183 -4.28 10.97 10.72
CA MET A 183 -2.94 10.96 10.15
C MET A 183 -2.35 12.36 9.97
N ARG A 184 -3.16 13.33 9.53
CA ARG A 184 -2.76 14.74 9.45
C ARG A 184 -2.50 15.37 10.83
N ALA A 185 -3.27 14.97 11.83
CA ALA A 185 -3.19 15.49 13.19
C ALA A 185 -2.12 14.82 14.08
N LEU A 186 -1.33 13.87 13.52
CA LEU A 186 -0.25 13.22 14.25
C LEU A 186 0.83 14.24 14.66
N PRO A 187 1.31 14.20 15.92
CA PRO A 187 2.43 15.03 16.35
C PRO A 187 3.69 14.77 15.50
N ASP A 188 4.62 15.72 15.50
CA ASP A 188 5.92 15.55 14.85
C ASP A 188 6.75 14.46 15.55
N GLY A 189 7.57 13.75 14.78
CA GLY A 189 8.29 12.57 15.23
C GLY A 189 7.44 11.31 15.45
N VAL A 190 6.10 11.40 15.38
CA VAL A 190 5.21 10.25 15.53
C VAL A 190 4.85 9.67 14.16
N GLY A 191 5.32 8.45 13.91
CA GLY A 191 4.99 7.73 12.68
C GLY A 191 3.54 7.22 12.65
N VAL A 192 2.99 7.04 11.46
CA VAL A 192 1.61 6.55 11.26
C VAL A 192 1.33 5.19 11.90
N ASN A 193 2.36 4.35 12.06
CA ASN A 193 2.25 3.05 12.73
C ASN A 193 1.78 3.16 14.18
N ALA A 194 1.99 4.31 14.83
CA ALA A 194 1.48 4.57 16.18
C ALA A 194 -0.05 4.55 16.22
N LEU A 195 -0.75 4.95 15.14
CA LEU A 195 -2.21 4.87 15.06
C LEU A 195 -2.72 3.43 15.15
N PHE A 196 -1.94 2.45 14.71
CA PHE A 196 -2.34 1.04 14.74
C PHE A 196 -1.95 0.34 16.04
N LYS A 197 -0.95 0.86 16.76
CA LYS A 197 -0.41 0.25 17.99
C LYS A 197 -0.93 0.90 19.27
N GLU A 198 -1.25 2.19 19.24
CA GLU A 198 -1.55 2.97 20.44
C GLU A 198 -3.03 3.36 20.50
N GLU A 199 -3.81 2.63 21.29
CA GLU A 199 -5.23 2.94 21.49
C GLU A 199 -5.45 4.31 22.17
N ALA A 200 -4.58 4.69 23.10
CA ALA A 200 -4.66 5.99 23.76
C ALA A 200 -4.47 7.16 22.77
N LEU A 201 -3.55 7.01 21.81
CA LEU A 201 -3.34 7.97 20.74
C LEU A 201 -4.57 8.07 19.84
N ARG A 202 -5.14 6.92 19.42
CA ARG A 202 -6.39 6.88 18.66
C ARG A 202 -7.52 7.61 19.39
N ARG A 203 -7.75 7.31 20.67
CA ARG A 203 -8.77 7.99 21.49
C ARG A 203 -8.54 9.49 21.56
N ARG A 204 -7.30 9.94 21.77
CA ARG A 204 -6.93 11.36 21.79
C ARG A 204 -7.21 12.07 20.47
N LEU A 205 -7.09 11.36 19.36
CA LEU A 205 -7.38 11.84 18.01
C LEU A 205 -8.86 11.62 17.59
N GLY A 206 -9.73 11.26 18.52
CA GLY A 206 -11.17 11.06 18.26
C GLY A 206 -11.49 9.75 17.50
N MET A 207 -10.54 8.83 17.40
CA MET A 207 -10.71 7.52 16.76
C MET A 207 -11.20 6.47 17.76
N THR A 208 -12.47 6.55 18.16
CA THR A 208 -13.05 5.65 19.17
C THR A 208 -13.61 4.34 18.61
N ALA A 209 -13.83 4.25 17.29
CA ALA A 209 -14.42 3.08 16.63
C ALA A 209 -13.66 2.72 15.34
N PHE A 210 -12.39 2.33 15.46
CA PHE A 210 -11.59 1.83 14.33
C PHE A 210 -10.95 0.49 14.72
N PRO A 211 -11.72 -0.61 14.65
CA PRO A 211 -11.22 -1.94 14.93
C PRO A 211 -10.16 -2.34 13.92
N ILE A 212 -9.16 -3.09 14.38
CA ILE A 212 -8.09 -3.61 13.54
C ILE A 212 -8.39 -5.09 13.29
N GLU A 213 -8.51 -5.46 12.03
CA GLU A 213 -8.63 -6.82 11.56
C GLU A 213 -7.30 -7.30 11.00
N LEU A 214 -6.84 -8.47 11.47
CA LEU A 214 -5.64 -9.10 10.94
C LEU A 214 -6.02 -10.05 9.81
N LEU A 215 -5.50 -9.77 8.62
CA LEU A 215 -5.55 -10.70 7.49
C LEU A 215 -4.33 -11.63 7.59
N TRP A 216 -4.56 -12.86 8.04
CA TRP A 216 -3.51 -13.86 8.20
C TRP A 216 -3.03 -14.38 6.85
N VAL A 217 -1.75 -14.20 6.56
CA VAL A 217 -1.11 -14.60 5.28
C VAL A 217 0.12 -15.44 5.53
N ASP A 218 0.55 -16.14 4.48
CA ASP A 218 1.70 -17.05 4.51
C ASP A 218 3.00 -16.28 4.23
N GLU A 219 4.13 -16.96 4.41
CA GLU A 219 5.43 -16.30 4.61
C GLU A 219 5.95 -15.59 3.35
N GLU A 220 5.54 -16.07 2.18
CA GLU A 220 5.91 -15.54 0.87
C GLU A 220 5.45 -14.09 0.65
N ASP A 221 4.44 -13.65 1.38
CA ASP A 221 3.87 -12.30 1.29
C ASP A 221 4.62 -11.28 2.19
N PHE A 222 5.64 -11.75 2.92
CA PHE A 222 6.40 -10.99 3.92
C PHE A 222 7.90 -10.95 3.59
N LEU A 223 8.26 -10.46 2.40
CA LEU A 223 9.62 -9.99 2.17
C LEU A 223 9.84 -8.68 2.93
N SER A 224 10.96 -8.59 3.65
CA SER A 224 11.32 -7.41 4.43
C SER A 224 11.53 -6.18 3.55
N ASP A 225 11.28 -5.00 4.11
CA ASP A 225 11.59 -3.72 3.47
C ASP A 225 13.06 -3.67 3.05
N LEU A 226 13.31 -3.05 1.90
CA LEU A 226 14.64 -2.95 1.33
C LEU A 226 15.39 -1.77 1.96
N ASP A 227 16.27 -1.98 2.94
CA ASP A 227 16.93 -0.89 3.65
C ASP A 227 18.45 -0.81 3.44
N THR A 228 19.05 -1.93 3.05
CA THR A 228 20.50 -2.12 2.96
C THR A 228 20.91 -2.88 1.70
N PRO A 229 22.19 -2.80 1.27
CA PRO A 229 22.66 -3.56 0.12
C PRO A 229 22.48 -5.06 0.29
N ASP A 230 22.62 -5.56 1.52
CA ASP A 230 22.42 -6.97 1.86
C ASP A 230 20.95 -7.39 1.70
N ASP A 231 19.99 -6.51 2.03
CA ASP A 231 18.58 -6.76 1.75
C ASP A 231 18.34 -6.94 0.24
N TYR A 232 19.04 -6.16 -0.59
CA TYR A 232 18.91 -6.25 -2.04
C TYR A 232 19.51 -7.54 -2.58
N GLN A 233 20.66 -7.97 -2.06
CA GLN A 233 21.24 -9.27 -2.43
C GLN A 233 20.34 -10.43 -2.00
N ARG A 234 19.73 -10.36 -0.82
CA ARG A 234 18.76 -11.37 -0.36
C ARG A 234 17.52 -11.42 -1.23
N LEU A 235 17.01 -10.27 -1.67
CA LEU A 235 15.89 -10.18 -2.61
C LEU A 235 16.22 -10.88 -3.94
N LEU A 236 17.39 -10.60 -4.52
CA LEU A 236 17.81 -11.22 -5.79
C LEU A 236 18.00 -12.74 -5.66
N ALA A 237 18.62 -13.18 -4.56
CA ALA A 237 18.83 -14.60 -4.31
C ALA A 237 17.51 -15.36 -4.12
N HIS A 238 16.55 -14.77 -3.42
CA HIS A 238 15.21 -15.35 -3.23
C HIS A 238 14.49 -15.53 -4.58
N ASP A 239 14.57 -14.54 -5.47
CA ASP A 239 13.95 -14.62 -6.79
C ASP A 239 14.58 -15.68 -7.70
N SER A 240 15.91 -15.80 -7.69
CA SER A 240 16.62 -16.83 -8.46
C SER A 240 16.22 -18.25 -8.04
N LEU A 241 15.83 -18.46 -6.78
CA LEU A 241 15.34 -19.76 -6.29
C LEU A 241 13.92 -20.06 -6.78
N ILE A 242 13.07 -19.04 -6.94
CA ILE A 242 11.71 -19.20 -7.46
C ILE A 242 11.72 -19.46 -8.97
N GLU A 243 12.59 -18.79 -9.74
CA GLU A 243 12.69 -19.00 -11.19
C GLU A 243 13.22 -20.40 -11.57
N GLN A 244 13.86 -21.11 -10.64
CA GLN A 244 14.41 -22.45 -10.85
C GLN A 244 13.49 -23.60 -10.37
N ALA A 245 12.41 -23.29 -9.66
CA ALA A 245 11.46 -24.25 -9.10
C ALA A 245 10.24 -24.48 -10.03
#